data_AF-A0A8C9IUZ9-F1
#
_entry.id   AF-A0A8C9IUZ9-F1
#
_cell.length_a   1.000
_cell.length_b   1.000
_cell.length_c   1.000
_cell.angle_alpha   90.00
_cell.angle_beta   90.00
_cell.angle_gamma   90.00
#
_symmetry.space_group_name_H-M   'P 1'
#
loop_
_entity.id
_entity.type
_entity.pdbx_description
1 polymer ?
#
loop_
_entity_poly.entity_id
_entity_poly.type
_entity_poly.pdbx_seq_one_letter_code
_entity_poly.pdbx_strand_id
1 'polypeptide(L)' 'MSSRASASTLQCLVEQLKLEAGVERIKIPQAAAELQQYCMQNACKDALLVGVPAGSNPLQEPRSCALL' A
#
# COMPACT_ATOMS: atom_id res chain seq x y z
N MET A 1 19.33 -38.48 14.29
CA MET A 1 19.86 -37.40 13.42
C MET A 1 18.90 -36.22 13.20
N SER A 2 17.69 -36.21 13.76
CA SER A 2 16.67 -35.14 13.53
C SER A 2 16.84 -33.86 14.38
N SER A 3 17.55 -33.94 15.51
CA SER A 3 17.65 -32.82 16.47
C SER A 3 18.61 -31.69 16.09
N ARG A 4 19.55 -31.92 15.16
CA ARG A 4 20.49 -30.87 14.71
C ARG A 4 19.88 -29.95 13.66
N ALA A 5 19.03 -30.49 12.78
CA ALA A 5 18.33 -29.72 11.75
C ALA A 5 17.30 -28.76 12.36
N SER A 6 16.65 -29.13 13.46
CA SER A 6 15.77 -28.22 14.21
C SER A 6 16.55 -27.13 14.95
N ALA A 7 17.71 -27.44 15.50
CA ALA A 7 18.56 -26.47 16.18
C ALA A 7 19.12 -25.40 15.22
N SER A 8 19.54 -25.77 14.01
CA SER A 8 20.01 -24.80 13.01
C SER A 8 18.90 -23.87 12.53
N THR A 9 17.66 -24.37 12.37
CA THR A 9 16.52 -23.53 12.00
C THR A 9 16.17 -22.53 13.10
N LEU A 10 16.22 -22.96 14.36
CA LEU A 10 16.01 -22.05 15.50
C LEU A 10 17.10 -20.99 15.60
N GLN A 11 18.36 -21.35 15.34
CA GLN A 11 19.45 -20.37 15.28
C GLN A 11 19.22 -19.33 14.19
N CYS A 12 18.83 -19.76 12.98
CA CYS A 12 18.48 -18.84 11.89
C CYS A 12 17.33 -17.90 12.28
N LEU A 13 16.29 -18.43 12.93
CA LEU A 13 15.15 -17.63 13.42
C LEU A 13 15.58 -16.59 14.46
N VAL A 14 16.47 -16.96 15.40
CA VAL A 14 16.98 -16.03 16.41
C VAL A 14 17.77 -14.90 15.77
N GLU A 15 18.63 -15.20 14.79
CA GLU A 15 19.37 -14.17 14.06
C GLU A 15 18.42 -13.25 13.28
N GLN A 16 17.37 -13.80 12.66
CA GLN A 16 16.34 -12.99 11.99
C GLN A 16 15.61 -12.05 12.98
N LEU A 17 15.21 -12.56 14.14
CA LEU A 17 14.51 -11.77 15.16
C LEU A 17 15.41 -10.66 15.73
N LYS A 18 16.73 -10.89 15.87
CA LYS A 18 17.67 -9.85 16.28
C LYS A 18 17.72 -8.71 15.27
N LEU A 19 17.71 -9.02 13.97
CA LEU A 19 17.66 -8.02 12.91
C LEU A 19 16.35 -7.22 12.96
N GLU A 20 15.21 -7.89 13.08
CA GLU A 20 13.90 -7.24 13.17
C GLU A 20 13.72 -6.39 14.44
N ALA A 21 14.29 -6.84 15.56
CA ALA A 21 14.30 -6.07 16.80
C ALA A 21 15.12 -4.78 16.68
N GLY A 22 16.19 -4.80 15.88
CA GLY A 22 17.07 -3.67 15.60
C GLY A 22 16.51 -2.63 14.63
N VAL A 23 15.33 -2.85 14.06
CA VAL A 23 14.70 -1.87 13.16
C VAL A 23 14.27 -0.63 13.95
N GLU A 24 14.76 0.54 13.54
CA GLU A 24 14.34 1.82 14.08
C GLU A 24 12.87 2.09 13.72
N ARG A 25 12.06 2.39 14.73
CA ARG A 25 10.63 2.66 14.58
C ARG A 25 10.37 4.15 14.70
N ILE A 26 9.48 4.66 13.85
CA ILE A 26 8.93 6.00 13.99
C ILE A 26 7.69 5.99 14.89
N LYS A 27 7.31 7.16 15.42
CA LYS A 27 6.12 7.31 16.24
C LYS A 27 4.86 7.10 15.40
N ILE A 28 3.87 6.40 15.94
CA ILE A 28 2.59 6.15 15.26
C ILE A 28 1.91 7.46 14.83
N PRO A 29 1.82 8.52 15.65
CA PRO A 29 1.25 9.79 15.21
C PRO A 29 1.99 10.43 14.03
N GLN A 30 3.32 10.27 13.95
CA GLN A 30 4.10 10.76 12.81
C GLN A 30 3.76 9.99 11.53
N ALA A 31 3.77 8.66 11.60
CA ALA A 31 3.39 7.82 10.47
C ALA A 31 1.98 8.12 9.97
N ALA A 32 1.02 8.32 10.89
CA ALA A 32 -0.36 8.67 10.55
C ALA A 32 -0.46 10.05 9.86
N ALA A 33 0.29 11.05 10.34
CA ALA A 33 0.31 12.37 9.73
C ALA A 33 0.92 12.35 8.32
N GLU A 34 2.02 11.61 8.12
CA GLU A 34 2.64 11.43 6.81
C GLU A 34 1.69 10.74 5.82
N LEU A 35 0.98 9.69 6.25
CA LEU A 35 -0.04 9.02 5.45
C LEU A 35 -1.20 9.96 5.09
N GLN A 36 -1.72 10.72 6.06
CA GLN A 36 -2.79 11.68 5.83
C GLN A 36 -2.36 12.75 4.81
N GLN A 37 -1.16 13.31 5.00
CA GLN A 37 -0.62 14.32 4.11
C GLN A 37 -0.48 13.79 2.68
N TYR A 38 0.04 12.57 2.51
CA TYR A 38 0.13 11.94 1.20
C TYR A 38 -1.24 11.81 0.53
N CYS A 39 -2.25 11.34 1.26
CA CYS A 39 -3.61 11.22 0.75
C CYS A 39 -4.17 12.59 0.35
N MET A 40 -4.02 13.62 1.19
CA MET A 40 -4.53 14.98 0.89
C MET A 40 -3.86 15.59 -0.35
N GLN A 41 -2.55 15.39 -0.53
CA GLN A 41 -1.81 15.91 -1.68
C GLN A 41 -2.21 15.24 -3.01
N ASN A 42 -2.65 13.98 -2.95
CA ASN A 42 -2.99 13.20 -4.14
C ASN A 42 -4.50 13.07 -4.36
N ALA A 43 -5.33 13.46 -3.39
CA ALA A 43 -6.79 13.38 -3.46
C ALA A 43 -7.36 14.00 -4.74
N CYS A 44 -6.84 15.17 -5.17
CA CYS A 44 -7.33 15.85 -6.37
C CYS A 44 -7.00 15.13 -7.69
N LYS A 45 -6.03 14.21 -7.67
CA LYS A 45 -5.62 13.41 -8.82
C LYS A 45 -6.32 12.06 -8.86
N ASP A 46 -6.99 11.68 -7.78
CA ASP A 46 -7.72 10.43 -7.70
C ASP A 46 -9.08 10.58 -8.39
N ALA A 47 -9.15 10.02 -9.59
CA ALA A 47 -10.35 9.95 -10.42
C ALA A 47 -11.55 9.29 -9.72
N LEU A 48 -11.31 8.37 -8.78
CA LEU A 48 -12.37 7.69 -8.03
C LEU A 48 -12.88 8.54 -6.87
N LEU A 49 -12.04 9.45 -6.35
CA LEU A 49 -12.40 10.33 -5.24
C LEU A 49 -13.10 11.61 -5.72
N VAL A 50 -12.59 12.25 -6.77
CA VAL A 50 -13.14 13.52 -7.30
C VAL A 50 -14.15 13.28 -8.43
N GLY A 51 -14.16 12.08 -8.99
CA GLY A 51 -14.88 11.80 -10.23
C GLY A 51 -14.11 12.33 -11.44
N VAL A 52 -14.51 11.84 -12.62
CA VAL A 52 -13.95 12.27 -13.91
C VAL A 52 -15.02 12.94 -14.75
N PRO A 53 -14.67 13.96 -15.56
CA PRO A 53 -15.60 14.55 -16.50
C PRO A 53 -16.19 13.50 -17.46
N ALA A 54 -17.44 13.71 -17.88
CA ALA A 54 -18.09 12.87 -18.88
C ALA A 54 -17.27 12.86 -20.18
N GLY A 55 -16.92 11.67 -20.68
CA GLY A 55 -16.07 11.47 -21.86
C GLY A 55 -14.57 11.32 -21.58
N SER A 56 -14.10 11.63 -20.36
CA SER A 56 -12.72 11.34 -19.94
C SER A 56 -12.58 9.95 -19.31
N ASN A 57 -13.69 9.32 -18.93
CA ASN A 57 -13.71 7.96 -18.42
C ASN A 57 -13.53 6.95 -19.59
N PRO A 58 -12.43 6.18 -19.63
CA PRO A 58 -12.21 5.19 -20.70
C PRO A 58 -13.25 4.05 -20.70
N LEU A 59 -13.94 3.85 -19.58
CA LEU A 59 -14.98 2.82 -19.42
C LEU A 59 -16.38 3.35 -19.75
N GLN A 60 -16.54 4.64 -20.04
CA GLN A 60 -17.83 5.19 -20.40
C GLN A 60 -18.19 4.81 -21.84
N GLU A 61 -19.33 4.16 -22.03
CA GLU A 61 -19.82 3.82 -23.36
C GLU A 61 -20.00 5.08 -24.22
N PRO A 62 -19.63 5.04 -25.51
CA PRO A 62 -19.89 6.14 -26.43
C PRO A 62 -21.40 6.41 -26.48
N ARG A 63 -21.80 7.67 -26.28
CA ARG A 63 -23.20 8.07 -26.46
C ARG A 63 -23.59 7.93 -27.94
N SER A 64 -24.19 6.81 -28.32
CA SER A 64 -24.80 6.60 -29.63
C SER A 64 -26.14 7.33 -29.72
N CYS A 65 -26.11 8.66 -29.83
CA CYS A 65 -27.28 9.38 -30.33
C CYS A 65 -27.29 9.29 -31.85
N ALA A 66 -27.86 8.22 -32.40
CA ALA A 66 -28.37 8.25 -33.75
C ALA A 66 -29.67 9.07 -33.72
N LEU A 67 -29.61 10.33 -34.14
CA LEU A 67 -30.82 11.05 -34.55
C LEU A 67 -31.32 10.38 -35.84
N LEU A 68 -32.43 9.66 -35.74
CA LEU A 68 -33.21 9.19 -36.89
C LEU A 68 -34.01 10.34 -37.49
#